data_AF-A0A367MCF2-F1
#
_entry.id   AF-A0A367MCF2-F1
#
_cell.length_a   1.000
_cell.length_b   1.000
_cell.length_c   1.000
_cell.angle_alpha   90.00
_cell.angle_beta   90.00
_cell.angle_gamma   90.00
#
_symmetry.space_group_name_H-M   'P 1'
#
loop_
_entity.id
_entity.type
_entity.pdbx_description
1 polymer ?
#
loop_
_entity_poly.entity_id
_entity_poly.type
_entity_poly.pdbx_seq_one_letter_code
_entity_poly.pdbx_strand_id
1 'polypeptide(L)'
;LNGDASLSGSGNSVAKILGGADGELKMLINDGAISKGLTEIAGLNVGNYLVTKLFGDDEVKINCAAADFGLQKGLMTSRLFVFDTENALVNVDGTVNFANEKLDLDVTPHSKGLRIFSLRSPLYVRGTFAKPDAGVHAGPLVARGAGMIALGVTVGPAASLLALVAPSKSDDNQCTALLQRMRLPAKVPAGKR
;
A
#
# COMPACT_ATOMS: atom_id res chain seq x y z
N LEU A 1 -8.70 -16.43 -6.91
CA LEU A 1 -7.26 -16.07 -6.86
C LEU A 1 -6.59 -16.64 -8.10
N ASN A 2 -5.91 -15.81 -8.88
CA ASN A 2 -5.07 -16.22 -10.01
C ASN A 2 -3.65 -15.65 -9.78
N GLY A 3 -2.61 -16.38 -10.14
CA GLY A 3 -1.25 -15.90 -10.02
C GLY A 3 -0.28 -16.69 -10.88
N ASP A 4 0.80 -16.04 -11.26
CA ASP A 4 1.92 -16.62 -12.00
C ASP A 4 3.21 -16.16 -11.32
N ALA A 5 4.14 -17.08 -11.13
CA ALA A 5 5.42 -16.81 -10.52
C ALA A 5 6.51 -17.58 -11.26
N SER A 6 7.48 -16.86 -11.80
CA SER A 6 8.68 -17.42 -12.41
C SER A 6 9.87 -16.94 -11.62
N LEU A 7 10.63 -17.87 -11.04
CA LEU A 7 11.75 -17.57 -10.18
C LEU A 7 12.90 -18.52 -10.47
N SER A 8 14.08 -17.95 -10.72
CA SER A 8 15.32 -18.70 -10.86
C SER A 8 16.36 -18.17 -9.90
N GLY A 9 16.96 -19.04 -9.10
CA GLY A 9 18.00 -18.70 -8.15
C GLY A 9 18.77 -19.94 -7.74
N SER A 10 19.94 -19.76 -7.13
CA SER A 10 20.77 -20.89 -6.69
C SER A 10 21.35 -20.61 -5.31
N GLY A 11 21.48 -21.67 -4.50
CA GLY A 11 21.98 -21.54 -3.14
C GLY A 11 21.73 -22.80 -2.33
N ASN A 12 22.41 -22.91 -1.19
CA ASN A 12 22.26 -23.99 -0.22
C ASN A 12 21.27 -23.63 0.92
N SER A 13 20.58 -22.50 0.80
CA SER A 13 19.53 -22.06 1.72
C SER A 13 18.51 -21.20 0.98
N VAL A 14 17.31 -21.07 1.53
CA VAL A 14 16.24 -20.21 0.96
C VAL A 14 16.72 -18.76 0.86
N ALA A 15 17.37 -18.24 1.90
CA ALA A 15 17.93 -16.89 1.90
C ALA A 15 18.94 -16.69 0.77
N LYS A 16 19.82 -17.67 0.53
CA LYS A 16 20.82 -17.58 -0.55
C LYS A 16 20.19 -17.71 -1.94
N ILE A 17 19.19 -18.58 -2.10
CA ILE A 17 18.43 -18.71 -3.34
C ILE A 17 17.72 -17.39 -3.66
N LEU A 18 16.93 -16.86 -2.73
CA LEU A 18 16.16 -15.62 -2.93
C LEU A 18 17.06 -14.39 -3.06
N GLY A 19 18.14 -14.32 -2.29
CA GLY A 19 19.08 -13.20 -2.31
C GLY A 19 19.84 -13.03 -3.63
N GLY A 20 19.87 -14.05 -4.49
CA GLY A 20 20.44 -13.98 -5.83
C GLY A 20 19.44 -14.25 -6.96
N ALA A 21 18.15 -14.38 -6.65
CA ALA A 21 17.18 -14.83 -7.64
C ALA A 21 16.77 -13.71 -8.63
N ASP A 22 16.43 -14.13 -9.83
CA ASP A 22 15.79 -13.33 -10.88
C ASP A 22 14.42 -13.91 -11.20
N GLY A 23 13.45 -13.07 -11.53
CA GLY A 23 12.09 -13.55 -11.80
C GLY A 23 11.01 -12.48 -11.89
N GLU A 24 9.78 -12.94 -11.96
CA GLU A 24 8.58 -12.11 -11.89
C GLU A 24 7.49 -12.79 -11.05
N LEU A 25 6.67 -11.99 -10.38
CA LEU A 25 5.51 -12.44 -9.62
C LEU A 25 4.32 -11.58 -10.00
N LYS A 26 3.27 -12.22 -10.53
CA LYS A 26 1.99 -11.59 -10.84
C LYS A 26 0.90 -12.27 -10.02
N MET A 27 0.08 -11.48 -9.34
CA MET A 27 -1.02 -11.99 -8.53
C MET A 27 -2.27 -11.14 -8.71
N LEU A 28 -3.41 -11.82 -8.75
CA LEU A 28 -4.72 -11.23 -8.87
C LEU A 28 -5.74 -11.93 -7.95
N ILE A 29 -6.33 -11.15 -7.06
CA ILE A 29 -7.47 -11.51 -6.22
C ILE A 29 -8.66 -10.66 -6.66
N ASN A 30 -9.78 -11.29 -7.02
CA ASN A 30 -11.00 -10.59 -7.46
C ASN A 30 -12.06 -10.44 -6.38
N ASP A 31 -11.93 -11.15 -5.25
CA ASP A 31 -12.82 -11.09 -4.09
C ASP A 31 -12.05 -11.68 -2.89
N GLY A 32 -12.06 -11.01 -1.73
CA GLY A 32 -11.41 -11.48 -0.50
C GLY A 32 -11.78 -10.64 0.73
N ALA A 33 -11.25 -10.98 1.91
CA ALA A 33 -11.42 -10.19 3.13
C ALA A 33 -10.07 -10.05 3.86
N ILE A 34 -9.77 -8.86 4.39
CA ILE A 34 -8.63 -8.57 5.26
C ILE A 34 -9.19 -7.94 6.55
N SER A 35 -8.61 -8.24 7.71
CA SER A 35 -9.04 -7.62 8.98
C SER A 35 -9.00 -6.09 8.91
N LYS A 36 -10.04 -5.43 9.41
CA LYS A 36 -10.12 -3.95 9.48
C LYS A 36 -8.96 -3.37 10.26
N GLY A 37 -8.49 -4.03 11.30
CA GLY A 37 -7.33 -3.61 12.07
C GLY A 37 -6.09 -3.39 11.20
N LEU A 38 -5.79 -4.29 10.26
CA LEU A 38 -4.66 -4.13 9.34
C LEU A 38 -4.84 -2.96 8.37
N THR A 39 -6.08 -2.73 7.89
CA THR A 39 -6.41 -1.63 6.98
C THR A 39 -6.40 -0.28 7.69
N GLU A 40 -6.83 -0.22 8.95
CA GLU A 40 -6.84 0.98 9.77
C GLU A 40 -5.42 1.39 10.23
N ILE A 41 -4.56 0.40 10.52
CA ILE A 41 -3.12 0.62 10.75
C ILE A 41 -2.45 1.18 9.49
N ALA A 42 -2.75 0.60 8.32
CA ALA A 42 -2.26 1.07 7.03
C ALA A 42 -2.79 2.47 6.62
N GLY A 43 -3.82 2.98 7.29
CA GLY A 43 -4.39 4.31 7.09
C GLY A 43 -4.05 5.33 8.19
N LEU A 44 -3.35 4.90 9.25
CA LEU A 44 -3.11 5.66 10.47
C LEU A 44 -4.32 6.44 11.00
N ASN A 45 -5.47 5.78 10.98
CA ASN A 45 -6.66 6.29 11.63
C ASN A 45 -6.64 5.88 13.11
N VAL A 46 -5.78 6.53 13.89
CA VAL A 46 -5.50 6.19 15.31
C VAL A 46 -6.76 6.25 16.19
N GLY A 47 -7.72 7.11 15.84
CA GLY A 47 -9.00 7.22 16.56
C GLY A 47 -9.87 5.97 16.40
N ASN A 48 -9.96 5.44 15.18
CA ASN A 48 -10.66 4.19 14.94
C ASN A 48 -9.90 2.99 15.51
N TYR A 49 -8.56 2.92 15.34
CA TYR A 49 -7.73 1.85 15.90
C TYR A 49 -7.87 1.69 17.42
N LEU A 50 -7.98 2.80 18.16
CA LEU A 50 -8.25 2.76 19.60
C LEU A 50 -9.66 2.24 19.90
N VAL A 51 -10.66 2.58 19.07
CA VAL A 51 -12.04 2.09 19.21
C VAL A 51 -12.16 0.61 18.81
N THR A 52 -11.57 0.14 17.71
CA THR A 52 -11.54 -1.28 17.31
C THR A 52 -10.77 -2.14 18.31
N LYS A 53 -9.68 -1.61 18.92
CA LYS A 53 -8.97 -2.29 20.02
C LYS A 53 -9.75 -2.32 21.34
N LEU A 54 -10.66 -1.37 21.58
CA LEU A 54 -11.50 -1.29 22.77
C LEU A 54 -12.87 -1.99 22.61
N PHE A 55 -13.36 -2.20 21.39
CA PHE A 55 -14.74 -2.67 21.11
C PHE A 55 -14.87 -3.84 20.11
N GLY A 56 -13.79 -4.39 19.54
CA GLY A 56 -13.82 -5.58 18.69
C GLY A 56 -13.53 -5.32 17.20
N ASP A 57 -13.02 -6.36 16.54
CA ASP A 57 -12.43 -6.36 15.19
C ASP A 57 -13.53 -6.62 14.13
N ASP A 58 -13.85 -5.67 13.25
CA ASP A 58 -14.69 -5.96 12.06
C ASP A 58 -13.81 -6.39 10.87
N GLU A 59 -14.32 -7.11 9.90
CA GLU A 59 -13.62 -7.41 8.64
C GLU A 59 -13.71 -6.23 7.65
N VAL A 60 -12.63 -5.92 6.91
CA VAL A 60 -12.67 -5.06 5.72
C VAL A 60 -12.72 -5.93 4.47
N LYS A 61 -13.80 -5.82 3.72
CA LYS A 61 -13.96 -6.50 2.43
C LYS A 61 -12.95 -5.93 1.42
N ILE A 62 -12.19 -6.84 0.81
CA ILE A 62 -11.33 -6.56 -0.32
C ILE A 62 -12.14 -6.84 -1.58
N ASN A 63 -12.41 -5.79 -2.34
CA ASN A 63 -13.01 -5.96 -3.66
C ASN A 63 -12.02 -6.61 -4.61
N CYS A 64 -10.73 -6.27 -4.52
CA CYS A 64 -9.68 -6.93 -5.30
C CYS A 64 -8.29 -6.56 -4.81
N ALA A 65 -7.30 -7.36 -5.16
CA ALA A 65 -5.89 -7.03 -5.04
C ALA A 65 -5.13 -7.44 -6.30
N ALA A 66 -4.23 -6.58 -6.75
CA ALA A 66 -3.39 -6.82 -7.92
C ALA A 66 -1.94 -6.55 -7.54
N ALA A 67 -1.05 -7.47 -7.89
CA ALA A 67 0.37 -7.33 -7.66
C ALA A 67 1.17 -7.77 -8.89
N ASP A 68 2.18 -6.99 -9.26
CA ASP A 68 3.14 -7.26 -10.31
C ASP A 68 4.52 -6.81 -9.82
N PHE A 69 5.39 -7.77 -9.55
CA PHE A 69 6.74 -7.55 -9.07
C PHE A 69 7.75 -8.04 -10.09
N GLY A 70 8.83 -7.28 -10.25
CA GLY A 70 10.04 -7.76 -10.91
C GLY A 70 11.09 -8.07 -9.85
N LEU A 71 11.77 -9.20 -9.98
CA LEU A 71 12.89 -9.58 -9.12
C LEU A 71 14.16 -9.64 -9.95
N GLN A 72 15.19 -8.91 -9.51
CA GLN A 72 16.51 -8.96 -10.14
C GLN A 72 17.59 -9.05 -9.08
N LYS A 73 18.40 -10.11 -9.12
CA LYS A 73 19.47 -10.38 -8.15
C LYS A 73 19.03 -10.18 -6.69
N GLY A 74 17.88 -10.73 -6.35
CA GLY A 74 17.29 -10.63 -5.02
C GLY A 74 16.64 -9.28 -4.68
N LEU A 75 16.67 -8.28 -5.56
CA LEU A 75 15.94 -7.02 -5.38
C LEU A 75 14.58 -7.10 -6.07
N MET A 76 13.52 -7.19 -5.28
CA MET A 76 12.14 -7.18 -5.75
C MET A 76 11.63 -5.74 -5.80
N THR A 77 11.06 -5.33 -6.92
CA THR A 77 10.51 -3.99 -7.13
C THR A 77 9.04 -4.07 -7.49
N SER A 78 8.21 -3.28 -6.80
CA SER A 78 6.78 -3.13 -7.12
C SER A 78 6.63 -2.38 -8.45
N ARG A 79 6.02 -3.04 -9.45
CA ARG A 79 5.57 -2.39 -10.71
C ARG A 79 4.09 -2.03 -10.63
N LEU A 80 3.33 -2.86 -9.90
CA LEU A 80 1.97 -2.62 -9.49
C LEU A 80 1.77 -3.34 -8.16
N PHE A 81 1.25 -2.68 -7.14
CA PHE A 81 0.77 -3.37 -5.95
C PHE A 81 -0.37 -2.57 -5.33
N VAL A 82 -1.58 -3.07 -5.51
CA VAL A 82 -2.82 -2.34 -5.22
C VAL A 82 -3.80 -3.22 -4.49
N PHE A 83 -4.43 -2.68 -3.46
CA PHE A 83 -5.60 -3.27 -2.79
C PHE A 83 -6.78 -2.33 -2.94
N ASP A 84 -7.84 -2.80 -3.56
CA ASP A 84 -9.14 -2.13 -3.55
C ASP A 84 -9.99 -2.77 -2.45
N THR A 85 -10.38 -1.96 -1.47
CA THR A 85 -11.32 -2.33 -0.42
C THR A 85 -12.60 -1.53 -0.56
N GLU A 86 -13.63 -1.94 0.19
CA GLU A 86 -14.88 -1.18 0.30
C GLU A 86 -14.64 0.30 0.68
N ASN A 87 -13.60 0.55 1.46
CA ASN A 87 -13.35 1.82 2.12
C ASN A 87 -12.22 2.66 1.51
N ALA A 88 -11.30 2.03 0.78
CA ALA A 88 -10.10 2.68 0.26
C ALA A 88 -9.46 1.89 -0.89
N LEU A 89 -8.81 2.62 -1.80
CA LEU A 89 -7.81 2.08 -2.71
C LEU A 89 -6.43 2.31 -2.09
N VAL A 90 -5.64 1.26 -1.89
CA VAL A 90 -4.31 1.34 -1.28
C VAL A 90 -3.27 0.98 -2.33
N ASN A 91 -2.37 1.90 -2.62
CA ASN A 91 -1.21 1.67 -3.48
C ASN A 91 0.03 1.38 -2.62
N VAL A 92 0.87 0.45 -3.07
CA VAL A 92 2.13 0.12 -2.42
C VAL A 92 3.27 0.18 -3.43
N ASP A 93 4.22 1.06 -3.15
CA ASP A 93 5.39 1.30 -4.00
C ASP A 93 6.66 0.96 -3.25
N GLY A 94 7.74 0.69 -3.99
CA GLY A 94 9.07 0.49 -3.41
C GLY A 94 9.66 -0.90 -3.65
N THR A 95 10.59 -1.27 -2.78
CA THR A 95 11.46 -2.45 -2.97
C THR A 95 11.55 -3.33 -1.74
N VAL A 96 11.86 -4.60 -2.00
CA VAL A 96 12.18 -5.63 -1.01
C VAL A 96 13.46 -6.30 -1.46
N ASN A 97 14.52 -6.21 -0.66
CA ASN A 97 15.81 -6.79 -0.99
C ASN A 97 16.03 -8.06 -0.17
N PHE A 98 15.94 -9.22 -0.80
CA PHE A 98 16.15 -10.52 -0.19
C PHE A 98 17.63 -10.83 0.10
N ALA A 99 18.57 -10.14 -0.56
CA ALA A 99 20.00 -10.37 -0.35
C ALA A 99 20.49 -9.83 1.00
N ASN A 100 19.87 -8.74 1.47
CA ASN A 100 20.18 -8.08 2.74
C ASN A 100 18.98 -7.96 3.68
N GLU A 101 17.88 -8.64 3.34
CA GLU A 101 16.63 -8.69 4.09
C GLU A 101 16.03 -7.32 4.39
N LYS A 102 16.16 -6.34 3.49
CA LYS A 102 15.64 -4.98 3.70
C LYS A 102 14.29 -4.75 3.05
N LEU A 103 13.44 -4.01 3.76
CA LEU A 103 12.17 -3.47 3.29
C LEU A 103 12.32 -1.99 3.03
N ASP A 104 11.74 -1.54 1.93
CA ASP A 104 11.71 -0.14 1.54
C ASP A 104 10.40 0.12 0.79
N LEU A 105 9.28 0.14 1.52
CA LEU A 105 7.94 0.27 0.95
C LEU A 105 7.25 1.57 1.39
N ASP A 106 6.51 2.18 0.49
CA ASP A 106 5.55 3.25 0.75
C ASP A 106 4.13 2.75 0.52
N VAL A 107 3.24 2.99 1.48
CA VAL A 107 1.83 2.59 1.42
C VAL A 107 0.97 3.84 1.37
N THR A 108 0.30 4.08 0.26
CA THR A 108 -0.50 5.27 0.02
C THR A 108 -1.99 4.91 -0.02
N PRO A 109 -2.73 5.15 1.07
CA PRO A 109 -4.18 4.93 1.10
C PRO A 109 -4.94 6.11 0.49
N HIS A 110 -5.84 5.81 -0.43
CA HIS A 110 -6.81 6.73 -1.02
C HIS A 110 -8.22 6.34 -0.56
N SER A 111 -8.78 7.10 0.39
CA SER A 111 -10.12 6.81 0.91
C SER A 111 -11.20 6.97 -0.15
N LYS A 112 -12.16 6.03 -0.15
CA LYS A 112 -13.41 6.12 -0.89
C LYS A 112 -14.44 6.82 0.00
N GLY A 113 -15.06 7.89 -0.50
CA GLY A 113 -16.01 8.70 0.25
C GLY A 113 -15.38 9.69 1.24
N LEU A 114 -16.22 10.58 1.77
CA LEU A 114 -15.81 11.65 2.68
C LEU A 114 -15.48 11.09 4.06
N ARG A 115 -14.27 11.38 4.54
CA ARG A 115 -13.83 11.05 5.90
C ARG A 115 -13.46 12.32 6.65
N ILE A 116 -14.12 12.54 7.79
CA ILE A 116 -13.97 13.76 8.62
C ILE A 116 -12.66 13.74 9.42
N PHE A 117 -12.10 12.55 9.69
CA PHE A 117 -10.85 12.36 10.44
C PHE A 117 -9.91 11.39 9.73
N SER A 118 -9.21 11.84 8.69
CA SER A 118 -8.17 11.03 8.05
C SER A 118 -6.88 11.81 7.90
N LEU A 119 -5.82 11.28 8.49
CA LEU A 119 -4.50 11.86 8.41
C LEU A 119 -3.84 11.66 7.04
N ARG A 120 -4.43 10.91 6.09
CA ARG A 120 -4.06 10.68 4.66
C ARG A 120 -2.58 10.89 4.34
N SER A 121 -1.71 10.45 5.22
CA SER A 121 -0.28 10.58 5.05
C SER A 121 0.15 9.24 4.52
N PRO A 122 0.97 9.19 3.46
CA PRO A 122 1.58 7.94 3.06
C PRO A 122 2.25 7.34 4.30
N LEU A 123 2.22 6.02 4.36
CA LEU A 123 2.96 5.27 5.35
C LEU A 123 4.21 4.74 4.71
N TYR A 124 5.14 4.33 5.54
CA TYR A 124 6.29 3.56 5.11
C TYR A 124 6.40 2.26 5.90
N VAL A 125 7.03 1.27 5.29
CA VAL A 125 7.56 0.08 5.95
C VAL A 125 9.01 -0.06 5.53
N ARG A 126 9.92 0.24 6.44
CA ARG A 126 11.37 0.23 6.23
C ARG A 126 12.03 -0.80 7.17
N GLY A 127 13.36 -0.87 7.17
CA GLY A 127 14.11 -1.70 8.09
C GLY A 127 14.40 -3.09 7.53
N THR A 128 14.62 -4.07 8.41
CA THR A 128 14.91 -5.45 7.99
C THR A 128 13.69 -6.36 8.19
N PHE A 129 13.68 -7.56 7.59
CA PHE A 129 12.61 -8.54 7.79
C PHE A 129 12.43 -8.90 9.27
N ALA A 130 13.55 -8.99 10.02
CA ALA A 130 13.53 -9.28 11.45
C ALA A 130 13.07 -8.11 12.32
N LYS A 131 13.21 -6.87 11.83
CA LYS A 131 12.84 -5.65 12.55
C LYS A 131 12.29 -4.61 11.58
N PRO A 132 11.05 -4.82 11.07
CA PRO A 132 10.40 -3.84 10.22
C PRO A 132 10.07 -2.60 11.05
N ASP A 133 10.31 -1.43 10.47
CA ASP A 133 9.95 -0.12 11.00
C ASP A 133 8.80 0.44 10.16
N ALA A 134 7.60 0.43 10.73
CA ALA A 134 6.41 0.96 10.09
C ALA A 134 6.05 2.31 10.72
N GLY A 135 5.78 3.31 9.88
CA GLY A 135 5.51 4.65 10.37
C GLY A 135 4.78 5.53 9.36
N VAL A 136 4.60 6.78 9.73
CA VAL A 136 3.93 7.79 8.90
C VAL A 136 4.95 8.77 8.36
N HIS A 137 4.75 9.19 7.12
CA HIS A 137 5.45 10.36 6.63
C HIS A 137 5.01 11.61 7.40
N ALA A 138 5.94 12.20 8.16
CA ALA A 138 5.67 13.35 9.01
C ALA A 138 5.38 14.64 8.22
N GLY A 139 5.96 14.80 7.02
CA GLY A 139 5.80 16.01 6.21
C GLY A 139 4.33 16.39 5.95
N PRO A 140 3.52 15.50 5.36
CA PRO A 140 2.09 15.74 5.15
C PRO A 140 1.30 15.97 6.45
N LEU A 141 1.69 15.33 7.56
CA LEU A 141 1.07 15.54 8.87
C LEU A 141 1.35 16.96 9.40
N VAL A 142 2.60 17.39 9.35
CA VAL A 142 3.04 18.72 9.80
C VAL A 142 2.36 19.81 8.98
N ALA A 143 2.29 19.65 7.65
CA ALA A 143 1.61 20.59 6.77
C ALA A 143 0.12 20.75 7.14
N ARG A 144 -0.58 19.63 7.42
CA ARG A 144 -1.98 19.67 7.87
C ARG A 144 -2.11 20.32 9.24
N GLY A 145 -1.25 19.98 10.20
CA GLY A 145 -1.24 20.60 11.53
C GLY A 145 -1.03 22.12 11.46
N ALA A 146 -0.10 22.58 10.62
CA ALA A 146 0.11 23.99 10.37
C ALA A 146 -1.13 24.66 9.77
N GLY A 147 -1.79 24.01 8.79
CA GLY A 147 -3.04 24.48 8.21
C GLY A 147 -4.18 24.57 9.22
N MET A 148 -4.31 23.58 10.12
CA MET A 148 -5.30 23.61 11.21
C MET A 148 -5.09 24.80 12.13
N ILE A 149 -3.85 25.05 12.56
CA ILE A 149 -3.50 26.17 13.44
C ILE A 149 -3.78 27.49 12.72
N ALA A 150 -3.36 27.62 11.46
CA ALA A 150 -3.59 28.84 10.68
C ALA A 150 -5.09 29.14 10.53
N LEU A 151 -5.90 28.15 10.12
CA LEU A 151 -7.35 28.32 9.96
C LEU A 151 -8.06 28.56 11.30
N GLY A 152 -7.62 27.87 12.37
CA GLY A 152 -8.16 28.03 13.70
C GLY A 152 -7.95 29.43 14.28
N VAL A 153 -6.76 30.00 14.07
CA VAL A 153 -6.39 31.34 14.57
C VAL A 153 -6.98 32.46 13.70
N THR A 154 -7.07 32.26 12.38
CA THR A 154 -7.47 33.33 11.44
C THR A 154 -8.98 33.40 11.18
N VAL A 155 -9.65 32.24 11.08
CA VAL A 155 -11.08 32.15 10.73
C VAL A 155 -11.91 31.75 11.95
N GLY A 156 -11.38 30.87 12.79
CA GLY A 156 -12.00 30.47 14.07
C GLY A 156 -11.93 28.96 14.31
N PRO A 157 -12.24 28.49 15.54
CA PRO A 157 -12.02 27.10 15.95
C PRO A 157 -12.72 26.06 15.06
N ALA A 158 -13.91 26.35 14.54
CA ALA A 158 -14.62 25.43 13.65
C ALA A 158 -13.92 25.27 12.28
N ALA A 159 -13.20 26.29 11.82
CA ALA A 159 -12.50 26.27 10.54
C ALA A 159 -11.20 25.44 10.58
N SER A 160 -10.63 25.16 11.76
CA SER A 160 -9.43 24.30 11.86
C SER A 160 -9.68 22.89 11.32
N LEU A 161 -10.93 22.40 11.44
CA LEU A 161 -11.33 21.09 10.93
C LEU A 161 -11.27 21.02 9.39
N LEU A 162 -11.36 22.15 8.68
CA LEU A 162 -11.28 22.16 7.22
C LEU A 162 -9.92 21.69 6.70
N ALA A 163 -8.83 21.86 7.46
CA ALA A 163 -7.51 21.32 7.10
C ALA A 163 -7.43 19.78 7.21
N LEU A 164 -8.40 19.16 7.88
CA LEU A 164 -8.56 17.71 7.98
C LEU A 164 -9.57 17.16 6.96
N VAL A 165 -10.42 18.02 6.39
CA VAL A 165 -11.40 17.62 5.39
C VAL A 165 -10.69 17.22 4.10
N ALA A 166 -11.09 16.06 3.61
CA ALA A 166 -10.53 15.42 2.44
C ALA A 166 -11.60 15.25 1.38
N PRO A 167 -11.64 16.08 0.31
CA PRO A 167 -12.46 15.75 -0.83
C PRO A 167 -11.96 14.44 -1.43
N SER A 168 -12.85 13.45 -1.50
CA SER A 168 -12.60 12.14 -2.09
C SER A 168 -13.10 12.14 -3.54
N LYS A 169 -12.32 11.56 -4.47
CA LYS A 169 -12.85 11.15 -5.76
C LYS A 169 -13.48 9.77 -5.61
N SER A 170 -14.74 9.64 -6.02
CA SER A 170 -15.43 8.36 -6.14
C SER A 170 -15.05 7.75 -7.49
N ASP A 171 -14.00 6.94 -7.51
CA ASP A 171 -13.69 6.13 -8.69
C ASP A 171 -14.07 4.68 -8.40
N ASP A 172 -15.12 4.20 -9.07
CA ASP A 172 -15.56 2.82 -8.99
C ASP A 172 -14.54 1.86 -9.63
N ASN A 173 -14.29 0.77 -8.90
CA ASN A 173 -13.65 -0.48 -9.28
C ASN A 173 -12.44 -0.39 -10.25
N GLN A 174 -11.32 0.15 -9.77
CA GLN A 174 -10.09 0.35 -10.57
C GLN A 174 -9.37 -0.94 -10.96
N CYS A 175 -9.62 -2.05 -10.26
CA CYS A 175 -8.96 -3.30 -10.63
C CYS A 175 -9.37 -3.75 -12.02
N THR A 176 -10.65 -3.73 -12.42
CA THR A 176 -11.07 -4.27 -13.72
C THR A 176 -10.26 -3.70 -14.90
N ALA A 177 -9.97 -2.39 -14.89
CA ALA A 177 -9.15 -1.73 -15.89
C ALA A 177 -7.65 -2.07 -15.80
N LEU A 178 -7.10 -2.18 -14.59
CA LEU A 178 -5.71 -2.57 -14.34
C LEU A 178 -5.47 -4.06 -14.72
N LEU A 179 -6.46 -4.92 -14.48
CA LEU A 179 -6.42 -6.35 -14.76
C LEU A 179 -6.51 -6.67 -16.25
N GLN A 180 -7.25 -5.87 -17.02
CA GLN A 180 -7.23 -5.98 -18.48
C GLN A 180 -5.83 -5.72 -19.04
N ARG A 181 -5.04 -4.83 -18.42
CA ARG A 181 -3.66 -4.55 -18.83
C ARG A 181 -2.69 -5.66 -18.41
N MET A 182 -2.88 -6.26 -17.24
CA MET A 182 -2.06 -7.39 -16.77
C MET A 182 -2.29 -8.70 -17.54
N ARG A 183 -3.49 -8.90 -18.12
CA ARG A 183 -3.80 -10.05 -18.96
C ARG A 183 -3.11 -10.01 -20.33
N LEU A 184 -2.59 -8.86 -20.75
CA LEU A 184 -1.82 -8.76 -21.98
C LEU A 184 -0.39 -9.24 -21.68
N PRO A 185 0.14 -10.22 -22.44
CA PRO A 185 1.50 -10.68 -22.23
C PRO A 185 2.47 -9.50 -22.35
N ALA A 186 3.44 -9.44 -21.43
CA ALA A 186 4.53 -8.48 -21.51
C ALA A 186 5.20 -8.62 -22.89
N LYS A 187 5.17 -7.56 -23.69
CA LYS A 187 5.80 -7.55 -25.01
C LYS A 187 7.31 -7.70 -24.80
N VAL A 188 7.84 -8.90 -25.05
CA VAL A 188 9.28 -9.17 -25.03
C VAL A 188 9.93 -8.20 -26.03
N PRO A 189 10.89 -7.34 -25.63
CA PRO A 189 11.64 -6.54 -26.57
C PRO A 189 12.36 -7.50 -27.52
N ALA A 190 12.09 -7.41 -28.81
CA ALA A 190 12.80 -8.16 -29.82
C ALA A 190 14.30 -7.83 -29.69
N GLY A 191 15.08 -8.81 -29.22
CA GLY A 191 16.53 -8.70 -29.19
C GLY A 191 17.04 -8.38 -30.59
N LYS A 192 17.77 -7.27 -30.73
CA LYS A 192 18.54 -7.00 -31.94
C LYS A 192 19.65 -8.05 -32.01
N ARG A 193 19.57 -8.91 -33.03
CA ARG A 193 20.69 -9.74 -33.48
C ARG A 193 21.81 -8.87 -34.05
#